data_AF-K2B201-F1
#
_entry.id   AF-K2B201-F1
#
_cell.length_a   1.000
_cell.length_b   1.000
_cell.length_c   1.000
_cell.angle_alpha   90.00
_cell.angle_beta   90.00
_cell.angle_gamma   90.00
#
_symmetry.space_group_name_H-M   'P 1'
#
loop_
_entity.id
_entity.type
_entity.pdbx_description
1 polymer ?
#
loop_
_entity_poly.entity_id
_entity_poly.type
_entity_poly.pdbx_seq_one_letter_code
_entity_poly.pdbx_strand_id
1 'polypeptide(L)'
;MALTFGAAPGSDISLSEDKVRGMRNFANKLWNIARLFLMNMEGMTKELPEQSKDTEIMKKLHTVVVDVTKYIEKYRFSDAAQTIYEFTWHTVADSYLEENKELFKQKNLQALADYQYILIHILKLLHPFMPFVTESIWGQISRKHDQPLIISSWPLLNRSE
;
A
#
# COMPACT_ATOMS: atom_id res chain seq x y z
N MET A 1 5.70 -0.97 -12.90
CA MET A 1 5.45 0.49 -12.92
C MET A 1 6.33 1.34 -13.83
N ALA A 2 7.54 0.93 -14.26
CA ALA A 2 8.42 1.85 -15.02
C ALA A 2 7.80 2.42 -16.31
N LEU A 3 6.96 1.64 -16.99
CA LEU A 3 6.27 2.07 -18.21
C LEU A 3 5.03 2.93 -17.93
N THR A 4 4.38 2.76 -16.78
CA THR A 4 3.15 3.48 -16.43
C THR A 4 3.41 4.78 -15.68
N PHE A 5 4.49 4.83 -14.90
CA PHE A 5 4.84 5.96 -14.05
C PHE A 5 5.37 7.13 -14.88
N GLY A 6 4.83 8.34 -14.72
CA GLY A 6 5.26 9.52 -15.47
C GLY A 6 5.08 9.41 -16.99
N ALA A 7 4.10 8.62 -17.43
CA ALA A 7 3.72 8.48 -18.84
C ALA A 7 2.38 9.18 -19.06
N ALA A 8 2.39 10.39 -19.61
CA ALA A 8 1.15 11.10 -19.89
C ALA A 8 0.35 10.37 -20.99
N PRO A 9 -0.99 10.36 -20.91
CA PRO A 9 -1.81 9.77 -21.96
C PRO A 9 -1.47 10.38 -23.34
N GLY A 10 -1.11 9.54 -24.31
CA GLY A 10 -0.79 9.98 -25.68
C GLY A 10 0.60 10.57 -25.88
N SER A 11 1.47 10.60 -24.85
CA SER A 11 2.87 11.02 -24.99
C SER A 11 3.81 9.85 -25.18
N ASP A 12 4.94 10.09 -25.86
CA ASP A 12 6.02 9.12 -25.96
C ASP A 12 6.63 8.81 -24.58
N ILE A 13 6.86 7.53 -24.33
CA ILE A 13 7.47 7.07 -23.07
C ILE A 13 8.99 7.06 -23.24
N SER A 14 9.67 8.00 -22.60
CA SER A 14 11.12 7.90 -22.42
C SER A 14 11.43 6.84 -21.37
N LEU A 15 11.79 5.64 -21.83
CA LEU A 15 12.26 4.55 -20.97
C LEU A 15 13.77 4.71 -20.75
N SER A 16 14.15 4.97 -19.50
CA SER A 16 15.56 4.98 -19.08
C SER A 16 15.83 3.85 -18.09
N GLU A 17 17.07 3.37 -18.06
CA GLU A 17 17.50 2.41 -17.05
C GLU A 17 17.32 2.95 -15.61
N ASP A 18 17.50 4.25 -15.42
CA ASP A 18 17.30 4.90 -14.12
C ASP A 18 15.85 4.81 -13.66
N LYS A 19 14.89 4.93 -14.58
CA LYS A 19 13.46 4.76 -14.28
C LYS A 19 13.13 3.32 -13.87
N VAL A 20 13.72 2.34 -14.56
CA VAL A 20 13.62 0.91 -14.20
C VAL A 20 14.21 0.68 -12.81
N ARG A 21 15.41 1.23 -12.55
CA ARG A 21 16.10 1.13 -11.26
C ARG A 21 15.28 1.76 -10.13
N GLY A 22 14.67 2.93 -10.36
CA GLY A 22 13.79 3.60 -9.41
C GLY A 22 12.60 2.72 -9.01
N MET A 23 11.92 2.12 -10.00
CA MET A 23 10.76 1.26 -9.72
C MET A 23 11.14 -0.08 -9.09
N ARG A 24 12.33 -0.61 -9.38
CA ARG A 24 12.89 -1.76 -8.64
C ARG A 24 13.14 -1.39 -7.17
N ASN A 25 13.68 -0.21 -6.90
CA ASN A 25 13.90 0.26 -5.53
C ASN A 25 12.57 0.47 -4.79
N PHE A 26 11.53 0.93 -5.48
CA PHE A 26 10.18 0.99 -4.90
C PHE A 26 9.62 -0.40 -4.54
N ALA A 27 9.80 -1.40 -5.40
CA ALA A 27 9.45 -2.79 -5.06
C ALA A 27 10.14 -3.27 -3.78
N ASN A 28 11.43 -2.97 -3.63
CA ASN A 28 12.18 -3.28 -2.42
C ASN A 28 11.67 -2.51 -1.19
N LYS A 29 11.32 -1.23 -1.34
CA LYS A 29 10.73 -0.43 -0.26
C LYS A 29 9.40 -1.04 0.21
N LEU A 30 8.52 -1.42 -0.71
CA LEU A 30 7.26 -2.11 -0.40
C LEU A 30 7.50 -3.43 0.35
N TRP A 31 8.48 -4.22 -0.09
CA TRP A 31 8.87 -5.44 0.60
C TRP A 31 9.37 -5.18 2.03
N ASN A 32 10.20 -4.14 2.22
CA ASN A 32 10.72 -3.78 3.54
C ASN A 32 9.62 -3.31 4.50
N ILE A 33 8.63 -2.56 4.00
CA ILE A 33 7.42 -2.19 4.76
C ILE A 33 6.73 -3.48 5.24
N ALA A 34 6.39 -4.38 4.32
CA ALA A 34 5.73 -5.63 4.67
C ALA A 34 6.53 -6.49 5.65
N ARG A 35 7.84 -6.62 5.43
CA ARG A 35 8.73 -7.36 6.33
C ARG A 35 8.74 -6.78 7.74
N LEU A 36 8.80 -5.45 7.88
CA LEU A 36 8.73 -4.79 9.18
C LEU A 36 7.41 -5.12 9.89
N PHE A 37 6.29 -5.09 9.18
CA PHE A 37 5.00 -5.49 9.74
C PHE A 37 5.02 -6.93 10.26
N LEU A 38 5.47 -7.88 9.44
CA LEU A 38 5.55 -9.30 9.80
C LEU A 38 6.45 -9.55 11.01
N MET A 39 7.59 -8.86 11.11
CA MET A 39 8.49 -8.94 12.26
C MET A 39 7.81 -8.47 13.56
N ASN A 40 7.02 -7.40 13.51
CA ASN A 40 6.29 -6.93 14.69
C ASN A 40 5.12 -7.87 15.07
N MET A 41 4.59 -8.63 14.10
CA MET A 41 3.58 -9.65 14.34
C MET A 41 4.14 -10.97 14.88
N GLU A 42 5.46 -11.16 14.85
CA GLU A 42 6.08 -12.39 15.32
C GLU A 42 5.91 -12.57 16.84
N GLY A 43 5.44 -13.77 17.24
CA GLY A 43 5.12 -14.08 18.63
C GLY A 43 3.90 -13.37 19.21
N MET A 44 3.06 -12.72 18.37
CA MET A 44 1.75 -12.22 18.79
C MET A 44 0.74 -13.37 18.91
N THR A 45 0.09 -13.46 20.05
CA THR A 45 -1.01 -14.42 20.31
C THR A 45 -2.38 -13.77 20.28
N LYS A 46 -2.44 -12.44 20.41
CA LYS A 46 -3.68 -11.68 20.37
C LYS A 46 -4.04 -11.34 18.93
N GLU A 47 -5.31 -11.48 18.59
CA GLU A 47 -5.83 -10.96 17.33
C GLU A 47 -5.80 -9.44 17.34
N LEU A 48 -5.50 -8.88 16.17
CA LEU A 48 -5.59 -7.43 15.96
C LEU A 48 -7.07 -7.02 15.94
N PRO A 49 -7.41 -5.84 16.49
CA PRO A 49 -8.73 -5.25 16.31
C PRO A 49 -9.12 -5.20 14.83
N GLU A 50 -10.38 -5.51 14.52
CA GLU A 50 -10.89 -5.42 13.14
C GLU A 50 -11.02 -3.97 12.66
N GLN A 51 -11.18 -3.02 13.58
CA GLN A 51 -11.36 -1.61 13.28
C GLN A 51 -10.06 -0.83 13.51
N SER A 52 -9.61 -0.16 12.45
CA SER A 52 -8.62 0.90 12.57
C SER A 52 -9.23 2.13 13.22
N LYS A 53 -8.44 2.93 13.95
CA LYS A 53 -8.93 4.22 14.48
C LYS A 53 -9.03 5.27 13.37
N ASP A 54 -10.00 6.16 13.47
CA ASP A 54 -10.08 7.37 12.63
C ASP A 54 -8.91 8.31 12.98
N THR A 55 -7.79 8.08 12.31
CA THR A 55 -6.55 8.82 12.45
C THR A 55 -6.29 9.62 11.17
N GLU A 56 -5.41 10.60 11.26
CA GLU A 56 -5.03 11.43 10.11
C GLU A 56 -4.50 10.60 8.92
N ILE A 57 -3.79 9.51 9.19
CA ILE A 57 -3.29 8.60 8.14
C ILE A 57 -4.43 7.86 7.43
N MET A 58 -5.52 7.52 8.13
CA MET A 58 -6.70 6.88 7.53
C MET A 58 -7.44 7.84 6.61
N LYS A 59 -7.57 9.11 7.02
CA LYS A 59 -8.14 10.16 6.15
C LYS A 59 -7.31 10.33 4.87
N LYS A 60 -5.99 10.35 4.98
CA LYS A 60 -5.09 10.41 3.81
C LYS A 60 -5.22 9.17 2.92
N LEU A 61 -5.25 7.97 3.51
CA LEU A 61 -5.49 6.71 2.78
C LEU A 61 -6.82 6.76 2.03
N HIS A 62 -7.87 7.27 2.68
CA HIS A 62 -9.18 7.39 2.08
C HIS A 62 -9.16 8.29 0.84
N THR A 63 -8.54 9.47 0.95
CA THR A 63 -8.35 10.38 -0.19
C THR A 63 -7.58 9.69 -1.32
N VAL A 64 -6.51 8.97 -1.00
CA VAL A 64 -5.71 8.22 -1.99
C VAL A 64 -6.53 7.16 -2.70
N VAL A 65 -7.35 6.37 -1.98
CA VAL A 65 -8.23 5.37 -2.58
C VAL A 65 -9.21 6.01 -3.56
N VAL A 66 -9.84 7.13 -3.18
CA VAL A 66 -10.79 7.87 -4.03
C VAL A 66 -10.11 8.39 -5.29
N ASP A 67 -8.97 9.06 -5.14
CA ASP A 67 -8.24 9.65 -6.26
C ASP A 67 -7.73 8.59 -7.24
N VAL A 68 -7.12 7.52 -6.73
CA VAL A 68 -6.62 6.41 -7.54
C VAL A 68 -7.76 5.72 -8.30
N THR A 69 -8.91 5.49 -7.64
CA THR A 69 -10.10 4.92 -8.29
C THR A 69 -10.55 5.80 -9.46
N LYS A 70 -10.69 7.11 -9.21
CA LYS A 70 -11.06 8.09 -10.24
C LYS A 70 -10.06 8.15 -11.39
N TYR A 71 -8.76 8.04 -11.09
CA TYR A 71 -7.73 8.03 -12.13
C TYR A 71 -7.78 6.77 -12.98
N ILE A 72 -7.97 5.60 -12.37
CA ILE A 72 -8.11 4.33 -13.10
C ILE A 72 -9.35 4.35 -14.00
N GLU A 73 -10.51 4.81 -13.49
CA GLU A 73 -11.74 4.93 -14.28
C GLU A 73 -11.61 5.88 -15.48
N LYS A 74 -10.74 6.88 -15.37
CA LYS A 74 -10.44 7.84 -16.44
C LYS A 74 -9.23 7.44 -17.29
N TYR A 75 -8.72 6.21 -17.16
CA TYR A 75 -7.53 5.70 -17.85
C TYR A 75 -6.25 6.54 -17.61
N ARG A 76 -6.20 7.27 -16.50
CA ARG A 76 -5.07 8.10 -16.04
C ARG A 76 -4.11 7.28 -15.17
N PHE A 77 -3.57 6.20 -15.73
CA PHE A 77 -2.75 5.23 -14.98
C PHE A 77 -1.45 5.81 -14.40
N SER A 78 -0.86 6.81 -15.06
CA SER A 78 0.34 7.48 -14.56
C SER A 78 0.06 8.25 -13.28
N ASP A 79 -1.06 8.99 -13.24
CA ASP A 79 -1.46 9.73 -12.04
C ASP A 79 -1.80 8.78 -10.89
N ALA A 80 -2.53 7.69 -11.18
CA ALA A 80 -2.79 6.64 -10.20
C ALA A 80 -1.49 6.06 -9.61
N ALA A 81 -0.54 5.65 -10.46
CA ALA A 81 0.73 5.10 -10.01
C ALA A 81 1.54 6.10 -9.19
N GLN A 82 1.54 7.38 -9.59
CA GLN A 82 2.23 8.45 -8.87
C GLN A 82 1.60 8.70 -7.50
N THR A 83 0.28 8.82 -7.41
CA THR A 83 -0.43 9.01 -6.14
C THR A 83 -0.13 7.87 -5.15
N ILE A 84 -0.14 6.61 -5.62
CA ILE A 84 0.16 5.47 -4.75
C ILE A 84 1.64 5.49 -4.31
N TYR A 85 2.56 5.83 -5.22
CA TYR A 85 3.98 5.94 -4.92
C TYR A 85 4.25 6.99 -3.83
N GLU A 86 3.73 8.21 -4.00
CA GLU A 86 3.90 9.32 -3.06
C GLU A 86 3.36 8.96 -1.67
N PHE A 87 2.16 8.37 -1.62
CA PHE A 87 1.56 7.94 -0.36
C PHE A 87 2.40 6.84 0.31
N THR A 88 2.77 5.79 -0.44
CA THR A 88 3.51 4.64 0.10
C THR A 88 4.91 5.04 0.58
N TRP A 89 5.62 5.85 -0.20
CA TRP A 89 7.00 6.23 0.11
C TRP A 89 7.05 7.31 1.19
N HIS A 90 6.47 8.47 0.92
CA HIS A 90 6.69 9.66 1.74
C HIS A 90 5.72 9.74 2.92
N THR A 91 4.46 9.37 2.73
CA THR A 91 3.48 9.45 3.83
C THR A 91 3.61 8.25 4.76
N VAL A 92 3.67 7.03 4.22
CA VAL A 92 3.70 5.82 5.04
C VAL A 92 5.12 5.54 5.51
N ALA A 93 6.07 5.32 4.60
CA ALA A 93 7.35 4.79 5.00
C ALA A 93 8.27 5.81 5.68
N ASP A 94 8.32 7.04 5.18
CA ASP A 94 9.23 8.06 5.73
C ASP A 94 8.65 8.78 6.97
N SER A 95 7.32 8.85 7.11
CA SER A 95 6.64 9.55 8.23
C SER A 95 5.91 8.57 9.15
N TYR A 96 4.79 7.97 8.73
CA TYR A 96 3.94 7.17 9.62
C TYR A 96 4.69 6.05 10.35
N LEU A 97 5.54 5.29 9.64
CA LEU A 97 6.28 4.18 10.25
C LEU A 97 7.33 4.64 11.25
N GLU A 98 7.98 5.78 11.01
CA GLU A 98 8.97 6.33 11.93
C GLU A 98 8.30 6.95 13.15
N GLU A 99 7.18 7.66 12.99
CA GLU A 99 6.39 8.24 14.08
C GLU A 99 5.82 7.17 15.04
N ASN A 100 5.44 6.00 14.51
CA ASN A 100 4.81 4.93 15.29
C ASN A 100 5.78 3.81 15.71
N LYS A 101 7.08 3.98 15.45
CA LYS A 101 8.11 2.96 15.67
C LYS A 101 8.15 2.43 17.10
N GLU A 102 8.02 3.31 18.09
CA GLU A 102 8.00 2.92 19.50
C GLU A 102 6.73 2.17 19.89
N LEU A 103 5.57 2.53 19.31
CA LEU A 103 4.32 1.81 19.53
C LEU A 103 4.39 0.40 18.96
N PHE A 104 5.04 0.21 17.80
CA PHE A 104 5.25 -1.11 17.22
C PHE A 104 6.15 -1.99 18.09
N LYS A 105 7.26 -1.44 18.63
CA LYS A 105 8.14 -2.16 19.57
C LYS A 105 7.41 -2.60 20.84
N GLN A 106 6.49 -1.77 21.32
CA GLN A 106 5.64 -2.07 22.48
C GLN A 106 4.49 -3.03 22.15
N LYS A 107 4.41 -3.53 20.90
CA LYS A 107 3.33 -4.39 20.40
C LYS A 107 1.94 -3.81 20.66
N ASN A 108 1.80 -2.50 20.46
CA ASN A 108 0.51 -1.84 20.57
C ASN A 108 -0.46 -2.38 19.52
N LEU A 109 -1.52 -3.06 19.97
CA LEU A 109 -2.46 -3.75 19.08
C LEU A 109 -3.15 -2.81 18.09
N GLN A 110 -3.48 -1.59 18.51
CA GLN A 110 -4.18 -0.64 17.64
C GLN A 110 -3.25 -0.12 16.55
N ALA A 111 -2.02 0.26 16.89
CA ALA A 111 -1.05 0.74 15.90
C ALA A 111 -0.74 -0.35 14.86
N LEU A 112 -0.65 -1.62 15.29
CA LEU A 112 -0.47 -2.75 14.39
C LEU A 112 -1.70 -3.04 13.53
N ALA A 113 -2.92 -2.88 14.05
CA ALA A 113 -4.15 -2.97 13.26
C ALA A 113 -4.22 -1.88 12.19
N ASP A 114 -3.92 -0.63 12.56
CA ASP A 114 -3.88 0.49 11.63
C ASP A 114 -2.82 0.26 10.54
N TYR A 115 -1.63 -0.24 10.91
CA TYR A 115 -0.59 -0.59 9.94
C TYR A 115 -1.05 -1.73 9.01
N GLN A 116 -1.64 -2.79 9.53
CA GLN A 116 -2.18 -3.88 8.69
C GLN A 116 -3.20 -3.36 7.69
N TYR A 117 -4.12 -2.50 8.15
CA TYR A 117 -5.16 -1.90 7.32
C TYR A 117 -4.55 -1.08 6.16
N ILE A 118 -3.59 -0.20 6.47
CA ILE A 118 -2.88 0.60 5.45
C ILE A 118 -2.18 -0.30 4.44
N LEU A 119 -1.45 -1.31 4.93
CA LEU A 119 -0.67 -2.20 4.08
C LEU A 119 -1.57 -3.01 3.13
N ILE A 120 -2.69 -3.55 3.62
CA ILE A 120 -3.70 -4.24 2.80
C ILE A 120 -4.21 -3.33 1.67
N HIS A 121 -4.52 -2.07 1.98
CA HIS A 121 -5.02 -1.14 0.97
C HIS A 121 -3.95 -0.77 -0.06
N ILE A 122 -2.70 -0.53 0.37
CA ILE A 122 -1.58 -0.30 -0.55
C ILE A 122 -1.40 -1.48 -1.50
N LEU A 123 -1.45 -2.72 -1.00
CA LEU A 123 -1.30 -3.92 -1.83
C LEU A 123 -2.40 -4.01 -2.88
N LYS A 124 -3.66 -3.79 -2.48
CA LYS A 124 -4.79 -3.78 -3.41
C LYS A 124 -4.66 -2.69 -4.48
N LEU A 125 -4.31 -1.47 -4.09
CA LEU A 125 -4.15 -0.34 -5.02
C LEU A 125 -2.96 -0.56 -5.99
N LEU A 126 -1.87 -1.17 -5.52
CA LEU A 126 -0.68 -1.48 -6.33
C LEU A 126 -0.84 -2.71 -7.20
N HIS A 127 -1.77 -3.62 -6.92
CA HIS A 127 -1.88 -4.91 -7.61
C HIS A 127 -1.99 -4.78 -9.13
N PRO A 128 -2.79 -3.85 -9.71
CA PRO A 128 -2.83 -3.64 -11.16
C PRO A 128 -1.48 -3.25 -11.78
N PHE A 129 -0.55 -2.73 -10.97
CA PHE A 129 0.74 -2.20 -11.43
C PHE A 129 1.95 -3.09 -11.08
N MET A 130 1.84 -3.90 -10.03
CA MET A 130 2.89 -4.75 -9.46
C MET A 130 2.34 -6.08 -8.95
N PRO A 131 1.70 -6.89 -9.80
CA PRO A 131 0.92 -8.04 -9.37
C PRO A 131 1.74 -9.08 -8.61
N PHE A 132 2.94 -9.42 -9.10
CA PHE A 132 3.75 -10.47 -8.48
C PHE A 132 4.26 -10.13 -7.06
N VAL A 133 4.76 -8.90 -6.86
CA VAL A 133 5.30 -8.47 -5.57
C VAL A 133 4.17 -8.31 -4.55
N THR A 134 3.05 -7.71 -4.98
CA THR A 134 1.88 -7.53 -4.11
C THR A 134 1.27 -8.88 -3.70
N GLU A 135 1.16 -9.83 -4.63
CA GLU A 135 0.68 -11.19 -4.35
C GLU A 135 1.61 -11.95 -3.38
N SER A 136 2.93 -11.86 -3.59
CA SER A 136 3.92 -12.50 -2.72
C SER A 136 3.89 -11.96 -1.29
N ILE A 137 3.62 -10.66 -1.14
CA ILE A 137 3.47 -10.02 0.16
C ILE A 137 2.11 -10.39 0.79
N TRP A 138 1.03 -10.38 0.00
CA TRP A 138 -0.32 -10.74 0.44
C TRP A 138 -0.36 -12.11 1.12
N GLY A 139 0.26 -13.12 0.49
CA GLY A 139 0.32 -14.48 1.02
C GLY A 139 1.07 -14.63 2.35
N GLN A 140 1.93 -13.67 2.72
CA GLN A 140 2.64 -13.69 4.01
C GLN A 140 1.86 -13.00 5.12
N ILE A 141 1.13 -11.93 4.78
CA ILE A 141 0.40 -11.10 5.76
C ILE A 141 -0.93 -11.74 6.13
N SER A 142 -1.63 -12.27 5.14
CA SER A 142 -2.99 -12.71 5.35
C SER A 142 -3.06 -14.17 5.76
N ARG A 143 -3.12 -14.41 7.07
CA ARG A 143 -3.58 -15.70 7.60
C ARG A 143 -5.11 -15.88 7.52
N LYS A 144 -5.87 -14.81 7.22
CA LYS A 144 -7.35 -14.78 7.21
C LYS A 144 -7.97 -14.72 5.79
N HIS A 145 -7.19 -14.47 4.74
CA HIS A 145 -7.67 -14.43 3.36
C HIS A 145 -7.17 -15.68 2.63
N ASP A 146 -7.98 -16.74 2.61
CA ASP A 146 -7.74 -17.96 1.82
C ASP A 146 -7.77 -17.73 0.30
N GLN A 147 -7.93 -16.48 -0.14
CA GLN A 147 -8.13 -16.10 -1.53
C GLN A 147 -6.93 -15.26 -2.00
N PRO A 148 -6.40 -15.52 -3.20
CA PRO A 148 -5.42 -14.67 -3.88
C PRO A 148 -5.86 -13.20 -3.96
N LEU A 149 -4.90 -12.28 -3.95
CA LEU A 149 -5.15 -10.83 -4.03
C LEU A 149 -5.86 -10.46 -5.33
N ILE A 150 -5.53 -11.14 -6.44
CA ILE A 150 -6.10 -10.90 -7.77
C ILE A 150 -7.63 -11.03 -7.84
N ILE A 151 -8.24 -11.85 -6.97
CA ILE A 151 -9.71 -12.02 -6.91
C ILE A 151 -10.35 -11.23 -5.77
N SER A 152 -9.57 -10.45 -5.03
CA SER A 152 -10.10 -9.60 -3.96
C SER A 152 -10.84 -8.40 -4.53
N SER A 153 -11.85 -7.92 -3.81
CA SER A 153 -12.56 -6.70 -4.18
C SER A 153 -11.64 -5.48 -4.09
N TRP A 154 -11.79 -4.59 -5.08
CA TRP A 154 -11.21 -3.24 -5.04
C TRP A 154 -11.55 -2.57 -3.71
N PRO A 155 -10.61 -1.82 -3.09
CA PRO A 155 -10.88 -1.15 -1.83
C PRO A 155 -11.92 -0.05 -2.07
N LEU A 156 -13.17 -0.36 -1.77
CA LEU A 156 -14.23 0.62 -1.67
C LEU A 156 -14.29 1.10 -0.24
N LEU A 157 -14.23 2.41 -0.06
CA LEU A 157 -14.57 3.00 1.22
C LEU A 157 -16.08 2.97 1.31
N ASN A 158 -16.62 2.16 2.22
CA ASN A 158 -18.00 2.33 2.62
C ASN A 158 -18.10 3.76 3.18
N ARG A 159 -18.82 4.64 2.48
CA ARG A 159 -19.26 5.90 3.09
C ARG A 159 -20.16 5.51 4.25
N SER A 160 -19.62 5.45 5.46
CA SER A 160 -20.43 5.77 6.62
C SER A 160 -20.89 7.21 6.41
N GLU A 161 -22.14 7.33 5.98
CA GLU A 161 -22.92 8.57 5.88
C GLU A 161 -22.87 9.38 7.18
#